data_AF-A0AAU2Z0V7-F1
#
_entry.id   AF-A0AAU2Z0V7-F1
#
_cell.length_a   1.000
_cell.length_b   1.000
_cell.length_c   1.000
_cell.angle_alpha   90.00
_cell.angle_beta   90.00
_cell.angle_gamma   90.00
#
_symmetry.space_group_name_H-M   'P 1'
#
loop_
_entity.id
_entity.type
_entity.pdbx_description
1 polymer ?
#
loop_
_entity_poly.entity_id
_entity_poly.type
_entity_poly.pdbx_seq_one_letter_code
_entity_poly.pdbx_strand_id
1 'polypeptide(L)' 'MDTGPAAHGWDEDLCWTPVRIAEVMHRRFGVDYTLAAVDLLLHRNGSSVQVPARRATERDESRIAAWKDEQWPS' A
#
# COMPACT_ATOMS: atom_id res chain seq x y z
N MET A 1 2.74 13.05 3.37
CA MET A 1 2.56 11.72 2.75
C MET A 1 1.34 11.87 1.85
N ASP A 2 1.52 12.45 0.67
CA ASP A 2 0.40 13.09 -0.06
C ASP A 2 0.21 12.54 -1.47
N THR A 3 0.64 11.30 -1.71
CA THR A 3 0.63 10.65 -3.04
C THR A 3 -0.13 9.32 -3.06
N GLY A 4 -0.92 9.01 -2.03
CA GLY A 4 -1.76 7.81 -1.97
C GLY A 4 -3.10 7.95 -2.73
N PRO A 5 -3.94 6.91 -2.79
CA PRO A 5 -5.21 6.95 -3.52
C PRO A 5 -6.16 8.08 -3.11
N ALA A 6 -6.16 8.48 -1.83
CA ALA A 6 -6.90 9.64 -1.33
C ALA A 6 -6.51 10.96 -2.04
N ALA A 7 -5.23 11.15 -2.36
CA ALA A 7 -4.77 12.33 -3.10
C ALA A 7 -5.34 12.39 -4.53
N HIS A 8 -5.89 11.28 -5.02
CA HIS A 8 -6.55 11.15 -6.32
C HIS A 8 -8.08 11.02 -6.21
N GLY A 9 -8.67 11.24 -5.02
CA GLY A 9 -10.11 11.21 -4.77
C GLY A 9 -10.68 9.84 -4.43
N TRP A 10 -9.84 8.85 -4.09
CA TRP A 10 -10.27 7.53 -3.61
C TRP A 10 -10.10 7.44 -2.09
N ASP A 11 -10.98 8.15 -1.37
CA ASP A 11 -10.88 8.33 0.10
C ASP A 11 -11.46 7.15 0.90
N GLU A 12 -12.35 6.37 0.29
CA GLU A 12 -13.07 5.26 0.94
C GLU A 12 -12.22 4.00 1.10
N ASP A 13 -11.33 3.76 0.13
CA ASP A 13 -10.44 2.61 0.10
C ASP A 13 -9.05 3.07 -0.38
N LEU A 14 -8.10 3.15 0.54
CA LEU A 14 -6.71 3.59 0.30
C LEU A 14 -5.86 2.55 -0.45
N CYS A 15 -6.49 1.61 -1.15
CA CYS A 15 -5.84 0.59 -1.96
C CYS A 15 -5.47 1.08 -3.37
N TRP A 16 -4.28 0.70 -3.84
CA TRP A 16 -3.90 0.85 -5.24
C TRP A 16 -4.34 -0.37 -6.04
N THR A 17 -5.14 -0.14 -7.08
CA THR A 17 -5.51 -1.17 -8.05
C THR A 17 -4.89 -0.85 -9.41
N PRO A 18 -4.64 -1.86 -10.28
CA PRO A 18 -4.13 -1.61 -11.63
C PRO A 18 -4.98 -0.63 -12.43
N VAL A 19 -6.30 -0.61 -12.22
CA VAL A 19 -7.23 0.35 -12.85
C VAL A 19 -6.93 1.78 -12.40
N ARG A 20 -6.79 2.00 -11.09
CA ARG A 20 -6.48 3.32 -10.53
C ARG A 20 -5.11 3.81 -10.98
N ILE A 21 -4.14 2.91 -11.05
CA ILE A 21 -2.78 3.22 -11.54
C ILE A 21 -2.82 3.60 -13.02
N ALA A 22 -3.55 2.86 -13.87
CA ALA A 22 -3.73 3.20 -15.28
C ALA A 22 -4.33 4.60 -15.45
N GLU A 23 -5.33 4.94 -14.64
CA GLU A 23 -5.95 6.26 -14.66
C GLU A 23 -4.99 7.38 -14.25
N VAL A 24 -4.17 7.16 -13.21
CA VAL A 24 -3.13 8.13 -12.83
C VAL A 24 -2.10 8.30 -13.96
N MET A 25 -1.71 7.21 -14.63
CA MET A 25 -0.79 7.26 -15.77
C MET A 25 -1.38 8.07 -16.92
N HIS A 26 -2.66 7.84 -17.26
CA HIS A 26 -3.38 8.60 -18.27
C HIS A 26 -3.44 10.09 -17.92
N ARG A 27 -3.92 10.43 -16.71
CA ARG A 27 -4.08 11.83 -16.27
C ARG A 27 -2.75 12.60 -16.19
N ARG A 28 -1.66 11.93 -15.81
CA ARG A 28 -0.36 12.57 -15.58
C ARG A 28 0.52 12.61 -16.82
N PHE A 29 0.46 11.59 -17.68
CA PHE A 29 1.36 11.42 -18.82
C PHE A 29 0.64 11.41 -20.18
N GLY A 30 -0.69 11.35 -20.21
CA GLY A 30 -1.47 11.26 -21.44
C GLY A 30 -1.31 9.92 -22.18
N VAL A 31 -0.89 8.87 -21.47
CA VAL A 31 -0.61 7.55 -22.04
C VAL A 31 -1.63 6.54 -21.52
N ASP A 32 -2.27 5.84 -22.44
CA ASP A 32 -3.17 4.73 -22.13
C ASP A 32 -2.39 3.42 -22.03
N TYR A 33 -2.51 2.76 -20.89
CA TYR A 33 -2.00 1.42 -20.67
C TYR A 33 -3.14 0.42 -20.47
N THR A 34 -2.96 -0.77 -21.03
CA THR A 34 -3.79 -1.92 -20.66
C THR A 34 -3.47 -2.35 -19.23
N LEU A 35 -4.42 -2.96 -18.53
CA LEU A 35 -4.19 -3.43 -17.15
C LEU A 35 -3.04 -4.45 -17.06
N ALA A 36 -2.87 -5.29 -18.08
CA ALA A 36 -1.74 -6.22 -18.18
C ALA A 36 -0.39 -5.50 -18.34
N ALA A 37 -0.35 -4.40 -19.10
CA ALA A 37 0.86 -3.59 -19.22
C ALA A 37 1.20 -2.89 -17.90
N VAL A 38 0.19 -2.39 -17.18
CA VAL A 38 0.38 -1.82 -15.83
C VAL A 38 0.94 -2.86 -14.86
N ASP A 39 0.36 -4.06 -14.83
CA ASP A 39 0.82 -5.18 -13.99
C ASP A 39 2.28 -5.54 -14.26
N LEU A 40 2.64 -5.70 -15.55
CA LEU A 40 4.01 -5.97 -15.97
C LEU A 40 4.99 -4.86 -15.54
N LEU A 41 4.59 -3.60 -15.68
CA LEU A 41 5.40 -2.45 -15.27
C LEU A 41 5.61 -2.42 -13.75
N LEU A 42 4.57 -2.71 -12.97
CA LEU A 42 4.67 -2.76 -11.51
C LEU A 42 5.65 -3.85 -11.07
N HIS A 43 5.51 -5.06 -11.62
CA HIS A 43 6.42 -6.16 -11.33
C HIS A 43 7.86 -5.85 -11.73
N ARG A 44 8.07 -5.28 -12.92
CA ARG A 44 9.42 -4.90 -13.39
C ARG A 44 10.08 -3.84 -12.50
N ASN A 45 9.31 -2.92 -11.93
CA ASN A 45 9.81 -1.87 -11.05
C ASN A 45 9.90 -2.32 -9.58
N GLY A 46 9.67 -3.60 -9.27
CA GLY A 46 9.75 -4.14 -7.92
C GLY A 46 8.61 -3.69 -7.00
N SER A 47 7.52 -3.16 -7.57
CA SER A 47 6.34 -2.82 -6.78
C SER A 47 5.61 -4.10 -6.38
N SER A 48 5.44 -4.30 -5.07
CA SER A 48 4.60 -5.37 -4.52
C SER A 48 3.29 -4.80 -4.00
N VAL A 49 2.24 -5.64 -3.98
CA VAL A 49 0.95 -5.29 -3.37
C VAL A 49 1.20 -4.87 -1.91
N GLN A 50 0.95 -3.61 -1.61
CA GLN A 50 1.03 -3.07 -0.26
C GLN A 50 -0.34 -3.24 0.40
N VAL A 51 -0.44 -4.21 1.32
CA VAL A 51 -1.62 -4.33 2.17
C VAL A 51 -1.52 -3.22 3.22
N PRO A 52 -2.56 -2.38 3.39
CA PRO A 52 -2.57 -1.39 4.47
C PRO A 52 -2.29 -2.11 5.79
N ALA A 53 -1.38 -1.57 6.59
CA ALA A 53 -1.08 -2.13 7.90
C ALA A 53 -2.34 -2.05 8.77
N ARG A 54 -3.15 -3.12 8.78
CA ARG A 54 -4.31 -3.24 9.66
C ARG A 54 -3.78 -3.35 11.08
N ARG A 55 -3.80 -2.23 11.81
CA ARG A 55 -3.45 -2.19 13.22
C ARG A 55 -4.59 -2.86 13.99
N ALA A 56 -4.32 -3.96 14.67
CA ALA A 56 -5.32 -4.60 15.53
C ALA A 56 -5.70 -3.62 16.66
N THR A 57 -7.00 -3.48 16.94
CA THR A 57 -7.50 -2.61 18.02
C THR A 57 -6.94 -3.01 19.39
N GLU A 58 -6.60 -4.29 19.57
CA GLU A 58 -6.04 -4.86 20.81
C GLU A 58 -4.52 -4.62 20.96
N ARG A 59 -3.87 -3.94 20.01
CA ARG A 59 -2.43 -3.71 20.03
C ARG A 59 -2.07 -2.70 21.13
N ASP A 60 -1.61 -3.22 22.26
CA ASP A 60 -1.07 -2.47 23.38
C ASP A 60 0.46 -2.34 23.24
N GLU A 61 0.94 -1.14 22.93
CA GLU A 61 2.38 -0.88 22.74
C GLU A 61 3.19 -1.10 24.01
N SER A 62 2.62 -0.81 25.18
CA SER A 62 3.22 -1.10 26.49
C SER A 62 3.40 -2.60 26.71
N ARG A 63 2.39 -3.41 26.38
CA ARG A 63 2.44 -4.87 26.50
C ARG A 63 3.41 -5.50 25.51
N ILE A 64 3.54 -4.94 24.30
CA ILE A 64 4.53 -5.38 23.31
C ILE A 64 5.95 -5.04 23.76
N ALA A 65 6.16 -3.85 24.33
CA ALA A 65 7.46 -3.46 24.86
C ALA A 65 7.87 -4.37 26.03
N ALA A 66 6.95 -4.65 26.96
CA ALA A 66 7.18 -5.57 28.07
C ALA A 66 7.52 -6.99 27.57
N TRP A 67 6.77 -7.53 26.60
CA TRP A 67 7.06 -8.86 26.04
C TRP A 67 8.42 -8.95 25.33
N LYS A 68 8.88 -7.87 24.69
CA LYS A 68 10.22 -7.84 24.06
C LYS A 68 11.35 -7.81 25.08
N ASP A 69 11.11 -7.23 26.24
CA ASP A 69 12.09 -7.11 27.33
C ASP A 69 12.14 -8.39 28.18
N GLU A 70 11.03 -9.15 28.21
CA GLU A 70 10.92 -10.45 28.86
C GLU A 70 11.61 -11.54 28.01
N GLN A 71 12.94 -11.56 28.13
CA GLN A 71 13.84 -12.56 27.56
C GLN A 71 13.37 -13.99 27.80
N TRP A 72 13.40 -14.81 26.75
CA TRP A 72 13.13 -16.24 26.83
C TRP A 72 14.17 -16.91 27.77
N PRO A 73 13.75 -17.75 28.74
CA PRO A 73 14.71 -18.48 29.56
C PRO A 73 15.48 -19.47 28.68
N SER A 74 16.80 -19.43 28.76
CA SER A 74 17.73 -20.36 28.10
C SER A 74 17.60 -21.79 28.61
#